data_AF-A0A3D5B634-F1
#
_entry.id   AF-A0A3D5B634-F1
#
_cell.length_a   1.000
_cell.length_b   1.000
_cell.length_c   1.000
_cell.angle_alpha   90.00
_cell.angle_beta   90.00
_cell.angle_gamma   90.00
#
_symmetry.space_group_name_H-M   'P 1'
#
loop_
_entity.id
_entity.type
_entity.pdbx_description
1 polymer ?
#
loop_
_entity_poly.entity_id
_entity_poly.type
_entity_poly.pdbx_seq_one_letter_code
_entity_poly.pdbx_strand_id
1 'polypeptide(L)'
;MKIIEKIQEKQKDLYARKPITFAFLGDSVTQGCFDCYETSPSTIETEFVAEWGYSEVFKKMLHKLYPSVPLAVINAGISGGGTSGGLKRLERDVLSY
;
A
#
# COMPACT_ATOMS: atom_id res chain seq x y z
N MET A 1 14.99 -10.75 -9.89
CA MET A 1 13.59 -10.29 -9.69
C MET A 1 13.62 -8.80 -9.92
N LYS A 2 12.84 -8.28 -10.88
CA LYS A 2 12.92 -6.88 -11.34
C LYS A 2 12.82 -5.82 -10.21
N ILE A 3 12.21 -6.16 -9.07
CA ILE A 3 12.05 -5.23 -7.93
C ILE A 3 13.33 -5.08 -7.10
N ILE A 4 14.07 -6.16 -6.82
CA ILE A 4 15.32 -6.10 -6.05
C ILE A 4 16.37 -5.34 -6.85
N GLU A 5 16.43 -5.58 -8.16
CA GLU A 5 17.31 -4.87 -9.08
C GLU A 5 17.04 -3.36 -9.04
N LYS A 6 15.77 -2.92 -9.13
CA LYS A 6 15.40 -1.50 -9.01
C LYS A 6 15.83 -0.87 -7.68
N ILE A 7 15.69 -1.60 -6.57
CA ILE A 7 16.14 -1.13 -5.25
C ILE A 7 17.65 -0.98 -5.22
N GLN A 8 18.40 -1.99 -5.70
CA GLN A 8 19.85 -1.95 -5.76
C GLN A 8 20.36 -0.83 -6.66
N GLU A 9 19.72 -0.60 -7.80
CA GLU A 9 20.06 0.51 -8.70
C GLU A 9 19.86 1.86 -8.03
N LYS A 10 18.71 2.07 -7.36
CA LYS A 10 18.45 3.29 -6.59
C LYS A 10 19.43 3.45 -5.43
N GLN A 11 19.82 2.36 -4.76
CA GLN A 11 20.79 2.40 -3.67
C GLN A 11 22.18 2.80 -4.12
N LYS A 12 22.60 2.36 -5.32
CA LYS A 12 23.89 2.73 -5.93
C LYS A 12 23.96 4.21 -6.30
N ASP A 13 22.83 4.77 -6.73
CA ASP A 13 22.72 6.19 -7.08
C ASP A 13 21.39 6.78 -6.60
N LEU A 14 21.44 7.40 -5.42
CA LEU A 14 20.28 7.99 -4.77
C LEU A 14 19.76 9.23 -5.49
N TYR A 15 20.54 9.88 -6.34
CA TYR A 15 20.15 11.14 -6.97
C TYR A 15 19.65 10.97 -8.41
N ALA A 16 20.16 9.97 -9.14
CA ALA A 16 19.83 9.81 -10.56
C ALA A 16 18.41 9.30 -10.86
N ARG A 17 17.67 8.82 -9.84
CA ARG A 17 16.35 8.18 -10.06
C ARG A 17 15.31 8.70 -9.09
N LYS A 18 14.02 8.58 -9.44
CA LYS A 18 12.91 8.86 -8.52
C LYS A 18 12.92 7.86 -7.33
N PRO A 19 12.31 8.21 -6.18
CA PRO A 19 12.01 7.25 -5.12
C PRO A 19 11.24 6.04 -5.66
N ILE A 20 11.37 4.89 -4.99
CA ILE A 20 10.66 3.68 -5.39
C ILE A 20 9.29 3.68 -4.74
N THR A 21 8.24 3.66 -5.56
CA THR A 21 6.85 3.58 -5.10
C THR A 21 6.32 2.17 -5.26
N PHE A 22 5.74 1.62 -4.20
CA PHE A 22 5.01 0.37 -4.21
C PHE A 22 3.52 0.66 -4.03
N ALA A 23 2.69 0.24 -4.98
CA ALA A 23 1.25 0.43 -4.89
C ALA A 23 0.54 -0.89 -4.58
N PHE A 24 -0.42 -0.84 -3.66
CA PHE A 24 -1.25 -1.97 -3.27
C PHE A 24 -2.71 -1.65 -3.59
N LEU A 25 -3.29 -2.36 -4.54
CA LEU A 25 -4.68 -2.20 -4.96
C LEU A 25 -5.51 -3.38 -4.43
N GLY A 26 -6.58 -3.08 -3.69
CA GLY A 26 -7.42 -4.14 -3.15
C GLY A 26 -8.68 -3.61 -2.45
N ASP A 27 -9.20 -4.43 -1.55
CA ASP A 27 -10.41 -4.21 -0.78
C ASP A 27 -10.10 -3.75 0.66
N SER A 28 -10.94 -4.14 1.62
CA SER A 28 -10.84 -3.82 3.05
C SER A 28 -9.54 -4.29 3.67
N VAL A 29 -9.03 -5.48 3.29
CA VAL A 29 -7.79 -6.03 3.83
C VAL A 29 -6.60 -5.18 3.40
N THR A 30 -6.61 -4.70 2.17
CA THR A 30 -5.59 -3.76 1.67
C THR A 30 -5.72 -2.41 2.34
N GLN A 31 -6.95 -1.90 2.50
CA GLN A 31 -7.19 -0.62 3.17
C GLN A 31 -6.72 -0.61 4.62
N GLY A 32 -6.74 -1.77 5.30
CA GLY A 32 -6.34 -1.93 6.69
C GLY A 32 -7.51 -2.13 7.65
N CYS A 33 -8.59 -2.76 7.20
CA CYS A 33 -9.70 -3.18 8.05
C CYS A 33 -9.28 -4.41 8.86
N PHE A 34 -9.26 -4.28 10.19
CA PHE A 34 -8.84 -5.38 11.08
C PHE A 34 -9.93 -5.86 12.01
N ASP A 35 -10.93 -5.01 12.27
CA ASP A 35 -12.07 -5.37 13.09
C ASP A 35 -13.32 -4.63 12.64
N CYS A 36 -14.45 -5.00 13.21
CA CYS A 36 -15.73 -4.36 13.05
C CYS A 36 -16.33 -4.07 14.42
N TYR A 37 -17.05 -2.96 14.55
CA TYR A 37 -17.70 -2.58 15.80
C TYR A 37 -19.17 -2.21 15.56
N GLU A 38 -20.01 -2.55 16.53
CA GLU A 38 -21.42 -2.17 16.50
C GLU A 38 -21.57 -0.68 16.81
N THR A 39 -22.33 0.03 15.97
CA THR A 39 -22.73 1.42 16.22
C THR A 39 -24.17 1.54 16.70
N SER A 40 -24.98 0.50 16.46
CA SER A 40 -26.34 0.32 16.98
C SER A 40 -26.72 -1.17 16.90
N PRO A 41 -27.87 -1.60 17.47
CA PRO A 41 -28.32 -3.00 17.38
C PRO A 41 -28.51 -3.55 15.96
N SER A 42 -28.51 -2.69 14.93
CA SER A 42 -28.69 -3.09 13.53
C SER A 42 -27.58 -2.59 12.60
N THR A 43 -26.52 -1.96 13.13
CA THR A 43 -25.46 -1.37 12.30
C THR A 43 -24.08 -1.73 12.82
N ILE A 44 -23.21 -2.11 11.89
CA ILE A 44 -21.81 -2.44 12.12
C ILE A 44 -20.97 -1.53 11.22
N GLU A 45 -19.91 -0.98 11.77
CA GLU A 45 -18.90 -0.21 11.06
C GLU A 45 -17.55 -0.93 11.11
N THR A 46 -16.65 -0.55 10.20
CA THR A 46 -15.31 -1.14 10.09
C THR A 46 -14.27 -0.27 10.80
N GLU A 47 -13.42 -0.90 11.60
CA GLU A 47 -12.23 -0.26 12.18
C GLU A 47 -11.03 -0.40 11.23
N PHE A 48 -10.47 0.74 10.84
CA PHE A 48 -9.28 0.80 9.99
C PHE A 48 -8.05 1.20 10.80
N VAL A 49 -7.04 0.35 10.83
CA VAL A 49 -5.74 0.61 11.47
C VAL A 49 -4.63 0.48 10.43
N ALA A 50 -4.33 1.57 9.73
CA ALA A 50 -3.42 1.56 8.59
C ALA A 50 -2.02 1.03 8.95
N GLU A 51 -1.54 1.29 10.16
CA GLU A 51 -0.21 0.90 10.65
C GLU A 51 -0.01 -0.62 10.79
N TRP A 52 -1.12 -1.35 10.92
CA TRP A 52 -1.17 -2.81 11.01
C TRP A 52 -1.35 -3.44 9.63
N GLY A 53 -1.78 -2.64 8.65
CA GLY A 53 -1.91 -3.01 7.24
C GLY A 53 -0.64 -3.68 6.71
N TYR A 54 -0.81 -4.75 5.95
CA TYR A 54 0.34 -5.50 5.42
C TYR A 54 1.24 -4.61 4.54
N SER A 55 0.69 -3.58 3.90
CA SER A 55 1.43 -2.59 3.10
C SER A 55 2.39 -1.75 3.96
N GLU A 56 1.98 -1.38 5.18
CA GLU A 56 2.83 -0.66 6.13
C GLU A 56 3.85 -1.58 6.80
N VAL A 57 3.47 -2.81 7.13
CA VAL A 57 4.42 -3.83 7.60
C VAL A 57 5.50 -4.07 6.53
N PHE A 58 5.10 -4.21 5.26
CA PHE A 58 6.01 -4.35 4.13
C PHE A 58 6.96 -3.16 4.00
N LYS A 59 6.46 -1.92 4.11
CA LYS A 59 7.28 -0.70 4.10
C LYS A 59 8.32 -0.71 5.22
N LYS A 60 7.90 -1.03 6.44
CA LYS A 60 8.78 -1.12 7.62
C LYS A 60 9.87 -2.18 7.42
N MET A 61 9.54 -3.32 6.83
CA MET A 61 10.51 -4.36 6.50
C MET A 61 11.52 -3.89 5.45
N LEU A 62 11.07 -3.25 4.37
CA LEU A 62 12.00 -2.74 3.35
C LEU A 62 12.90 -1.63 3.87
N HIS A 63 12.39 -0.70 4.69
CA HIS A 63 13.24 0.33 5.32
C HIS A 63 14.30 -0.28 6.24
N LYS A 64 14.03 -1.42 6.90
CA LYS A 64 15.06 -2.13 7.68
C LYS A 64 16.14 -2.75 6.79
N LEU A 65 15.76 -3.29 5.63
CA LEU A 65 16.69 -3.93 4.70
C LEU A 65 17.49 -2.92 3.87
N TYR A 66 16.89 -1.78 3.54
CA TYR A 66 17.43 -0.76 2.64
C TYR A 66 17.30 0.65 3.23
N PRO A 67 17.96 0.94 4.37
CA PRO A 67 17.71 2.15 5.16
C PRO A 67 18.05 3.46 4.46
N SER A 68 18.95 3.44 3.47
CA SER A 68 19.32 4.62 2.69
C SER A 68 18.46 4.85 1.45
N VAL A 69 17.61 3.89 1.08
CA VAL A 69 16.81 3.96 -0.15
C VAL A 69 15.48 4.66 0.17
N PRO A 70 15.16 5.80 -0.48
CA PRO A 70 13.86 6.44 -0.30
C PRO A 70 12.78 5.61 -1.00
N LEU A 71 11.82 5.12 -0.23
CA LEU A 71 10.69 4.33 -0.73
C LEU A 71 9.36 4.89 -0.22
N ALA A 72 8.34 4.79 -1.07
CA ALA A 72 6.97 5.17 -0.79
C ALA A 72 6.05 3.95 -0.94
N VAL A 73 4.96 3.95 -0.20
CA VAL A 73 3.87 2.99 -0.34
C VAL A 73 2.59 3.76 -0.62
N ILE A 74 1.84 3.31 -1.62
CA ILE A 74 0.48 3.76 -1.92
C ILE A 74 -0.45 2.63 -1.50
N ASN A 75 -1.30 2.91 -0.52
CA ASN A 75 -2.41 2.05 -0.17
C ASN A 75 -3.67 2.51 -0.92
N ALA A 76 -4.03 1.77 -1.97
CA ALA A 76 -5.22 1.99 -2.77
C ALA A 76 -6.32 0.97 -2.44
N GLY A 77 -6.41 0.50 -1.19
CA GLY A 77 -7.49 -0.37 -0.72
C GLY A 77 -8.80 0.40 -0.53
N ILE A 78 -9.93 -0.20 -0.94
CA ILE A 78 -11.28 0.33 -0.66
C ILE A 78 -12.18 -0.80 -0.19
N SER A 79 -12.64 -0.73 1.06
CA SER A 79 -13.54 -1.69 1.70
C SER A 79 -14.82 -1.90 0.89
N GLY A 80 -15.24 -3.16 0.77
CA GLY A 80 -16.34 -3.57 -0.11
C GLY A 80 -16.03 -3.46 -1.62
N GLY A 81 -14.81 -3.06 -1.99
CA GLY A 81 -14.38 -2.96 -3.37
C GLY A 81 -14.12 -4.32 -4.01
N GLY A 82 -14.46 -4.44 -5.30
CA GLY A 82 -14.13 -5.60 -6.12
C GLY A 82 -13.22 -5.24 -7.29
N THR A 83 -12.74 -6.25 -8.02
CA THR A 83 -11.82 -6.09 -9.16
C THR A 83 -12.36 -5.15 -10.25
N SER A 84 -13.67 -5.20 -10.54
CA SER A 84 -14.32 -4.30 -11.51
C SER A 84 -14.24 -2.83 -11.10
N GLY A 85 -14.39 -2.54 -9.81
CA GLY A 85 -14.21 -1.19 -9.26
C GLY A 85 -12.73 -0.77 -9.28
N GLY A 86 -11.83 -1.71 -8.93
CA GLY A 86 -10.39 -1.53 -9.02
C GLY A 86 -9.91 -1.15 -10.43
N LEU A 87 -10.41 -1.82 -11.46
CA LEU A 87 -10.05 -1.53 -12.85
C LEU A 87 -10.45 -0.10 -13.26
N LYS A 88 -11.65 0.35 -12.88
CA LYS A 88 -12.15 1.70 -13.21
C LYS A 88 -11.31 2.82 -12.59
N ARG A 89 -10.61 2.54 -11.48
CA ARG A 89 -9.80 3.52 -10.74
C ARG A 89 -8.30 3.28 -10.84
N LEU A 90 -7.87 2.27 -11.59
CA LEU A 90 -6.47 1.84 -11.65
C LEU A 90 -5.53 2.98 -12.05
N GLU A 91 -5.90 3.76 -13.06
CA GLU A 91 -5.10 4.89 -13.53
C GLU A 91 -4.89 5.92 -12.42
N ARG A 92 -6.00 6.41 -11.85
CA ARG A 92 -6.04 7.44 -10.82
C ARG A 92 -5.33 7.00 -9.53
N ASP A 93 -5.54 5.77 -9.09
CA ASP A 93 -5.12 5.32 -7.76
C ASP A 93 -3.75 4.61 -7.74
N VAL A 94 -3.21 4.23 -8.91
CA VAL A 94 -1.96 3.46 -9.01
C VAL A 94 -1.03 3.98 -10.10
N LEU A 95 -1.48 4.06 -11.36
CA LEU A 95 -0.56 4.23 -12.48
C LEU A 95 -0.07 5.67 -12.68
N SER A 96 -0.82 6.66 -12.19
CA SER A 96 -0.46 8.08 -12.27
C SER A 96 0.64 8.53 -11.27
N TYR A 97 1.21 7.62 -10.47
CA TYR A 97 2.23 7.90 -9.45
C TYR A 97 3.65 7.45 -9.85
#